data_AF-A0A4S8KL01-F1
#
_entry.id   AF-A0A4S8KL01-F1
#
_cell.length_a   1.000
_cell.length_b   1.000
_cell.length_c   1.000
_cell.angle_alpha   90.00
_cell.angle_beta   90.00
_cell.angle_gamma   90.00
#
_symmetry.space_group_name_H-M   'P 1'
#
loop_
_entity.id
_entity.type
_entity.pdbx_description
1 polymer ?
#
loop_
_entity_poly.entity_id
_entity_poly.type
_entity_poly.pdbx_seq_one_letter_code
_entity_poly.pdbx_strand_id
1 'polypeptide(L)'
;LPVPPNIVSLETTEKHAQARSWATKFQTRNIPKKLVELTFSRSSGPGGQNVNKVNTKATLRCPVDSEWIPLWCRSALIKSPHYVSSTKSILITSTQHRSQA
;
A
#
# COMPACT_ATOMS: atom_id res chain seq x y z
N LEU A 1 10.09 -5.60 -8.83
CA LEU A 1 9.63 -4.20 -9.05
C LEU A 1 10.81 -3.40 -9.61
N PRO A 2 10.61 -2.36 -10.42
CA PRO A 2 11.71 -1.52 -10.87
C PRO A 2 12.35 -0.83 -9.65
N VAL A 3 13.68 -0.85 -9.57
CA VAL A 3 14.41 -0.17 -8.50
C VAL A 3 14.15 1.34 -8.62
N PRO A 4 13.68 2.02 -7.56
CA PRO A 4 13.49 3.46 -7.60
C PRO A 4 14.84 4.17 -7.75
N PRO A 5 14.95 5.21 -8.59
CA PRO A 5 16.14 6.03 -8.63
C PRO A 5 16.39 6.68 -7.25
N ASN A 6 17.66 6.94 -6.92
CA ASN A 6 18.03 7.56 -5.66
C ASN A 6 17.83 9.09 -5.73
N ILE A 7 16.57 9.53 -5.71
CA ILE A 7 16.20 10.95 -5.73
C ILE A 7 15.58 11.30 -4.38
N VAL A 8 16.09 12.33 -3.71
CA VAL A 8 15.56 12.74 -2.40
C VAL A 8 14.48 13.82 -2.54
N SER A 9 14.68 14.77 -3.47
CA SER A 9 13.74 15.86 -3.76
C SER A 9 13.53 16.05 -5.26
N LEU A 10 12.31 16.40 -5.65
CA LEU A 10 11.94 16.72 -7.03
C LEU A 10 12.00 18.23 -7.27
N GLU A 11 13.20 18.81 -7.24
CA GLU A 11 13.39 20.26 -7.44
C GLU A 11 13.64 20.65 -8.89
N THR A 12 14.17 19.72 -9.69
CA THR A 12 14.58 19.96 -11.08
C THR A 12 13.68 19.21 -12.05
N THR A 13 13.43 19.79 -13.23
CA THR A 13 12.64 19.17 -14.30
C THR A 13 13.15 17.78 -14.69
N GLU A 14 14.47 17.60 -14.72
CA GLU A 14 15.11 16.30 -15.01
C GLU A 14 14.74 15.23 -13.96
N LYS A 15 14.76 15.59 -12.67
CA LYS A 15 14.35 14.69 -11.58
C LYS A 15 12.86 14.34 -11.68
N HIS A 16 12.01 15.30 -12.04
CA HIS A 16 10.59 15.03 -12.32
C HIS A 16 10.39 14.09 -13.52
N ALA A 17 11.19 14.23 -14.57
CA ALA A 17 11.12 13.35 -15.74
C ALA A 17 11.53 11.92 -15.37
N GLN A 18 12.60 11.74 -14.59
CA GLN A 18 13.03 10.44 -14.08
C GLN A 18 11.98 9.79 -13.18
N ALA A 19 11.41 10.56 -12.25
CA ALA A 19 10.34 10.08 -11.36
C ALA A 19 9.10 9.63 -12.13
N ARG A 20 8.69 10.39 -13.16
CA ARG A 20 7.58 10.02 -14.06
C ARG A 20 7.88 8.75 -14.84
N SER A 21 9.08 8.64 -15.42
CA SER A 21 9.50 7.44 -16.16
C SER A 21 9.49 6.18 -15.27
N TRP A 22 9.99 6.30 -14.04
CA TRP A 22 9.92 5.21 -13.07
C TRP A 22 8.46 4.87 -12.70
N ALA A 23 7.62 5.87 -12.45
CA ALA A 23 6.22 5.66 -12.10
C ALA A 23 5.44 4.90 -13.18
N THR A 24 5.66 5.21 -14.47
CA THR A 24 5.06 4.46 -15.59
C THR A 24 5.55 3.00 -15.63
N LYS A 25 6.85 2.76 -15.41
CA LYS A 25 7.40 1.40 -15.31
C LYS A 25 6.89 0.64 -14.08
N PHE A 26 6.57 1.35 -13.01
CA PHE A 26 6.02 0.77 -11.79
C PHE A 26 4.55 0.37 -11.97
N GLN A 27 3.72 1.24 -12.57
CA GLN A 27 2.29 0.99 -12.81
C GLN A 27 2.03 -0.24 -13.69
N THR A 28 2.95 -0.55 -14.60
CA THR A 28 2.85 -1.73 -15.47
C THR A 28 3.24 -3.04 -14.77
N ARG A 29 3.65 -3.00 -13.50
CA ARG A 29 4.07 -4.16 -12.73
C ARG A 29 3.11 -4.43 -11.58
N ASN A 30 2.76 -5.70 -11.40
CA ASN A 30 2.02 -6.13 -10.22
C ASN A 30 2.92 -6.12 -8.98
N ILE A 31 2.38 -5.63 -7.85
CA ILE A 31 3.05 -5.67 -6.56
C ILE A 31 2.90 -7.10 -5.99
N PRO A 32 4.00 -7.85 -5.79
CA PRO A 32 3.95 -9.17 -5.20
C PRO A 32 3.40 -9.11 -3.77
N LYS A 33 2.52 -10.05 -3.40
CA LYS A 33 1.96 -10.17 -2.04
C LYS A 33 3.02 -10.37 -0.95
N LYS A 34 4.23 -10.81 -1.29
CA LYS A 34 5.36 -10.96 -0.33
C LYS A 34 6.00 -9.63 0.09
N LEU A 35 5.72 -8.54 -0.63
CA LEU A 35 6.29 -7.21 -0.34
C LEU A 35 5.38 -6.36 0.54
N VAL A 36 4.19 -6.87 0.86
CA VAL A 36 3.16 -6.20 1.63
C VAL A 36 2.53 -7.21 2.59
N GLU A 37 2.19 -6.77 3.79
CA GLU A 37 1.52 -7.62 4.77
C GLU A 37 0.01 -7.56 4.51
N LEU A 38 -0.59 -8.68 4.11
CA LEU A 38 -2.05 -8.79 3.95
C LEU A 38 -2.64 -9.61 5.10
N THR A 39 -3.52 -8.96 5.87
CA THR A 39 -4.25 -9.58 6.97
C THR A 39 -5.74 -9.56 6.65
N PHE A 40 -6.39 -10.72 6.76
CA PHE A 40 -7.84 -10.84 6.61
C PHE A 40 -8.48 -11.01 7.97
N SER A 41 -9.47 -10.18 8.27
CA SER A 41 -10.23 -10.26 9.53
C SER A 41 -11.72 -10.34 9.26
N ARG A 42 -12.45 -10.80 10.27
CA ARG A 42 -13.91 -10.82 10.27
C ARG A 42 -14.38 -9.41 10.63
N SER A 43 -15.30 -8.85 9.86
CA SER A 43 -16.01 -7.65 10.31
C SER A 43 -16.91 -8.03 11.48
N SER A 44 -16.56 -7.63 12.70
CA SER A 44 -17.38 -7.89 13.88
C SER A 44 -18.67 -7.06 13.83
N GLY A 45 -19.75 -7.64 13.30
CA GLY A 45 -21.13 -7.20 13.53
C GLY A 45 -21.73 -7.97 14.72
N PRO A 46 -22.75 -7.42 15.43
CA PRO A 46 -23.36 -8.09 16.59
C PRO A 46 -24.09 -9.38 16.17
N GLY A 47 -24.03 -10.40 17.03
CA GLY A 47 -24.18 -11.81 16.67
C GLY A 47 -25.59 -12.34 16.43
N GLY A 48 -25.64 -13.47 15.71
CA GLY A 48 -26.83 -14.31 15.55
C GLY A 48 -26.73 -15.27 14.36
N GLN A 49 -26.25 -16.50 14.60
CA GLN A 49 -26.28 -17.69 13.72
C GLN A 49 -25.82 -17.56 12.25
N ASN A 50 -24.58 -17.97 11.97
CA ASN A 50 -24.24 -19.19 11.18
C ASN A 50 -22.73 -19.31 10.96
N VAL A 51 -22.22 -20.51 11.24
CA VAL A 51 -20.89 -20.78 11.80
C VAL A 51 -19.75 -20.89 10.76
N ASN A 52 -19.92 -20.54 9.47
CA ASN A 52 -18.83 -20.61 8.48
C ASN A 52 -19.02 -19.71 7.23
N LYS A 53 -18.84 -18.37 7.28
CA LYS A 53 -18.81 -17.60 6.03
C LYS A 53 -18.02 -16.28 6.05
N VAL A 54 -16.78 -16.37 5.52
CA VAL A 54 -15.98 -15.35 4.83
C VAL A 54 -15.38 -14.19 5.66
N ASN A 55 -14.04 -14.09 5.62
CA ASN A 55 -13.28 -12.92 6.09
C ASN A 55 -13.53 -11.73 5.15
N THR A 56 -14.43 -10.83 5.52
CA THR A 56 -14.91 -9.70 4.70
C THR A 56 -14.04 -8.44 4.77
N LYS A 57 -13.11 -8.36 5.73
CA LYS A 57 -12.19 -7.22 5.87
C LYS A 57 -10.78 -7.64 5.45
N ALA A 58 -10.25 -6.99 4.42
CA ALA A 58 -8.85 -7.10 4.01
C ALA A 58 -8.10 -5.87 4.50
N THR A 59 -7.00 -6.09 5.23
CA THR A 59 -6.09 -5.05 5.71
C THR A 59 -4.75 -5.26 5.04
N LEU A 60 -4.31 -4.30 4.25
CA LEU A 60 -3.00 -4.26 3.62
C LEU A 60 -2.12 -3.28 4.39
N ARG A 61 -0.93 -3.75 4.76
CA ARG A 61 0.08 -2.97 5.46
C ARG A 61 1.37 -2.96 4.66
N CYS A 62 1.90 -1.77 4.46
CA CYS A 62 3.07 -1.52 3.63
C CYS A 62 4.07 -0.66 4.40
N PRO A 63 5.26 -1.17 4.78
CA PRO A 63 6.30 -0.36 5.39
C PRO A 63 6.76 0.74 4.44
N VAL A 64 6.78 2.00 4.89
CA VAL A 64 7.21 3.15 4.06
C VAL A 64 8.69 3.06 3.71
N ASP A 65 9.48 2.37 4.54
CA ASP A 65 10.92 2.15 4.34
C ASP A 65 11.25 1.02 3.36
N SER A 66 10.25 0.42 2.70
CA SER A 66 10.47 -0.62 1.69
C SER A 66 11.38 -0.14 0.56
N GLU A 67 12.29 -1.00 0.08
CA GLU A 67 13.28 -0.67 -0.95
C GLU A 67 12.66 -0.25 -2.30
N TRP A 68 11.43 -0.69 -2.57
CA TRP A 68 10.71 -0.37 -3.79
C TRP A 68 9.93 0.95 -3.72
N ILE A 69 9.90 1.62 -2.56
CA ILE A 69 9.25 2.92 -2.37
C ILE A 69 10.28 4.03 -2.55
N PRO A 70 10.06 4.97 -3.48
CA PRO A 70 10.97 6.09 -3.68
C PRO A 70 11.07 7.02 -2.47
N LEU A 71 12.28 7.51 -2.19
CA LEU A 71 12.57 8.42 -1.07
C LEU A 71 11.74 9.71 -1.16
N TRP A 72 11.64 10.29 -2.36
CA TRP A 72 10.86 11.51 -2.60
C TRP A 72 9.37 11.35 -2.28
N CYS A 73 8.83 10.13 -2.31
CA CYS A 73 7.43 9.84 -1.96
C CYS A 73 7.23 9.67 -0.46
N ARG A 74 8.26 9.32 0.32
CA ARG A 74 8.11 9.01 1.75
C ARG A 74 7.50 10.17 2.55
N SER A 75 7.92 11.40 2.25
CA SER A 75 7.38 12.60 2.91
C SER A 75 5.89 12.80 2.65
N ALA A 76 5.42 12.51 1.43
CA ALA A 76 4.01 12.55 1.08
C ALA A 76 3.22 11.39 1.72
N LEU A 77 3.82 10.19 1.77
CA LEU A 77 3.21 9.02 2.40
C LEU A 77 3.03 9.22 3.91
N ILE A 78 4.01 9.80 4.60
CA ILE A 78 3.94 10.10 6.05
C ILE A 78 2.81 11.11 6.36
N LYS A 79 2.51 12.02 5.45
CA LYS A 79 1.41 13.00 5.58
C LYS A 79 0.03 12.41 5.27
N SER A 80 -0.04 11.19 4.74
CA SER A 80 -1.30 10.53 4.38
C SER A 80 -2.09 10.13 5.63
N PRO A 81 -3.43 10.21 5.62
CA PRO A 81 -4.27 9.72 6.73
C PRO A 81 -4.14 8.21 6.95
N HIS A 82 -3.63 7.48 5.97
CA HIS A 82 -3.40 6.04 6.05
C HIS A 82 -2.05 5.68 6.70
N TYR A 83 -1.23 6.66 7.07
CA TYR A 83 0.04 6.42 7.72
C TYR A 83 -0.11 6.11 9.21
N VAL A 84 0.53 5.03 9.63
CA VAL A 84 0.60 4.59 11.03
C VAL A 84 2.01 4.85 11.53
N SER A 85 2.15 5.86 12.40
CA SER A 85 3.43 6.34 12.93
C SER A 85 4.15 5.30 13.79
N SER A 86 3.41 4.54 14.60
CA SER A 86 3.97 3.52 15.51
C SER A 86 4.75 2.43 14.78
N THR A 87 4.39 2.15 13.53
CA THR A 87 5.00 1.10 12.73
C THR A 87 5.59 1.58 11.42
N LYS A 88 5.63 2.91 11.21
CA LYS A 88 6.16 3.56 10.00
C LYS A 88 5.63 2.93 8.70
N SER A 89 4.33 2.64 8.67
CA SER A 89 3.70 1.88 7.60
C SER A 89 2.40 2.52 7.14
N ILE A 90 2.07 2.37 5.86
CA ILE A 90 0.76 2.71 5.31
C ILE A 90 -0.19 1.53 5.53
N LEU A 91 -1.35 1.81 6.11
CA LEU A 91 -2.41 0.86 6.36
C LEU A 91 -3.62 1.19 5.48
N ILE A 92 -3.95 0.28 4.57
CA ILE A 92 -5.12 0.38 3.69
C ILE A 92 -6.08 -0.75 4.06
N THR A 93 -7.31 -0.38 4.40
CA THR A 93 -8.37 -1.36 4.70
C THR A 93 -9.42 -1.32 3.61
N SER A 94 -9.80 -2.48 3.10
CA SER A 94 -10.95 -2.65 2.22
C SER A 94 -11.98 -3.57 2.86
N THR A 95 -13.22 -3.11 2.91
CA THR A 95 -14.38 -3.84 3.45
C THR A 95 -15.47 -4.03 2.39
N GLN A 96 -15.14 -3.89 1.11
CA GLN A 96 -16.15 -3.50 0.11
C GLN A 96 -16.81 -4.62 -0.71
N HIS A 97 -16.30 -5.86 -0.80
CA HIS A 97 -16.91 -6.84 -1.70
C HIS A 97 -17.29 -8.18 -1.05
N ARG A 98 -18.61 -8.42 -1.03
CA ARG A 98 -19.23 -9.76 -1.05
C ARG A 98 -19.05 -10.34 -2.47
N SER A 99 -17.84 -10.80 -2.80
CA SER A 99 -17.65 -11.58 -4.03
C SER A 99 -18.15 -13.01 -3.78
N GLN A 100 -19.40 -13.26 -4.17
CA GLN A 100 -19.89 -14.60 -4.46
C GLN A 100 -19.64 -14.82 -5.96
N ALA A 101 -18.66 -15.64 -6.28
CA ALA A 101 -18.52 -16.28 -7.59
C ALA A 101 -18.50 -17.79 -7.34
#